data_AF-A0A424W5F3-F1
#
_entry.id   AF-A0A424W5F3-F1
#
_cell.length_a   1.000
_cell.length_b   1.000
_cell.length_c   1.000
_cell.angle_alpha   90.00
_cell.angle_beta   90.00
_cell.angle_gamma   90.00
#
_symmetry.space_group_name_H-M   'P 1'
#
loop_
_entity.id
_entity.type
_entity.pdbx_description
1 polymer ?
#
loop_
_entity_poly.entity_id
_entity_poly.type
_entity_poly.pdbx_seq_one_letter_code
_entity_poly.pdbx_strand_id
1 'polypeptide(L)'
;MLDLEAVFEKFDDEYIRFERIENPAHSRPDVCAFIMLDRLVPGGKRDMVCSAEHDEIWLDIDLDKLAAVASEEDILALVRCGVRLDNDISSLAMFV
;
A
#
# COMPACT_ATOMS: atom_id res chain seq x y z
N MET A 1 -17.67 2.38 1.03
CA MET A 1 -16.28 2.81 1.14
C MET A 1 -15.64 1.92 2.19
N LEU A 2 -14.51 1.32 1.88
CA LEU A 2 -13.78 0.45 2.79
C LEU A 2 -13.22 1.27 3.95
N ASP A 3 -13.30 0.75 5.17
CA ASP A 3 -12.62 1.37 6.32
C ASP A 3 -11.15 0.93 6.28
N LEU A 4 -10.28 1.79 5.73
CA LEU A 4 -8.88 1.42 5.52
C LEU A 4 -8.17 1.17 6.85
N GLU A 5 -8.40 1.99 7.87
CA GLU A 5 -7.76 1.83 9.18
C GLU A 5 -8.08 0.46 9.78
N ALA A 6 -9.38 0.11 9.82
CA ALA A 6 -9.81 -1.19 10.34
C ALA A 6 -9.28 -2.38 9.53
N VAL A 7 -9.14 -2.25 8.20
CA VAL A 7 -8.66 -3.34 7.35
C VAL A 7 -7.13 -3.49 7.41
N PHE A 8 -6.38 -2.40 7.48
CA PHE A 8 -4.94 -2.46 7.71
C PHE A 8 -4.64 -3.06 9.09
N GLU A 9 -5.34 -2.65 10.15
CA GLU A 9 -5.21 -3.23 11.50
C GLU A 9 -5.55 -4.73 11.51
N LYS A 10 -6.63 -5.12 10.83
CA LYS A 10 -7.04 -6.53 10.70
C LYS A 10 -5.95 -7.42 10.10
N PHE A 11 -5.10 -6.90 9.22
CA PHE A 11 -4.08 -7.66 8.50
C PHE A 11 -2.65 -7.41 9.00
N ASP A 12 -2.46 -6.74 10.15
CA ASP A 12 -1.12 -6.41 10.68
C ASP A 12 -0.19 -7.64 10.81
N ASP A 13 -0.73 -8.80 11.19
CA ASP A 13 0.01 -10.08 11.28
C ASP A 13 0.57 -10.59 9.92
N GLU A 14 0.08 -10.05 8.80
CA GLU A 14 0.50 -10.40 7.43
C GLU A 14 1.54 -9.42 6.87
N TYR A 15 1.96 -8.42 7.65
CA TYR A 15 2.94 -7.42 7.23
C TYR A 15 4.28 -8.06 6.81
N ILE A 16 4.77 -7.64 5.63
CA ILE A 16 6.03 -8.14 5.01
C ILE A 16 6.00 -9.67 4.73
N ARG A 17 4.82 -10.29 4.60
CA ARG A 17 4.67 -11.71 4.18
C ARG A 17 4.52 -11.86 2.65
N PHE A 18 5.41 -11.25 1.88
CA PHE A 18 5.33 -11.20 0.41
C PHE A 18 5.27 -12.59 -0.24
N GLU A 19 5.92 -13.59 0.36
CA GLU A 19 5.93 -14.98 -0.09
C GLU A 19 4.54 -15.63 -0.14
N ARG A 20 3.53 -15.01 0.49
CA ARG A 20 2.13 -15.48 0.53
C ARG A 20 1.25 -14.85 -0.55
N ILE A 21 1.79 -13.99 -1.41
CA ILE A 21 1.03 -13.42 -2.54
C ILE A 21 1.09 -14.41 -3.72
N GLU A 22 -0.07 -14.91 -4.14
CA GLU A 22 -0.19 -15.75 -5.33
C GLU A 22 -0.14 -14.88 -6.60
N ASN A 23 0.76 -15.20 -7.53
CA ASN A 23 0.94 -14.48 -8.80
C ASN A 23 1.15 -12.95 -8.63
N PRO A 24 2.20 -12.51 -7.92
CA PRO A 24 2.42 -11.10 -7.65
C PRO A 24 2.62 -10.31 -8.95
N ALA A 25 2.19 -9.05 -8.97
CA ALA A 25 2.30 -8.19 -10.14
C ALA A 25 3.77 -7.95 -10.57
N HIS A 26 4.71 -8.13 -9.65
CA HIS A 26 6.14 -8.13 -9.90
C HIS A 26 6.87 -8.98 -8.85
N SER A 27 8.11 -9.42 -9.10
CA SER A 27 8.86 -10.28 -8.18
C SER A 27 9.54 -9.55 -7.01
N ARG A 28 9.57 -8.21 -7.04
CA ARG A 28 10.08 -7.36 -5.95
C ARG A 28 8.90 -6.74 -5.20
N PRO A 29 8.85 -6.79 -3.85
CA PRO A 29 7.69 -6.35 -3.07
C PRO A 29 7.31 -4.87 -3.27
N ASP A 30 8.31 -3.99 -3.23
CA ASP A 30 8.20 -2.54 -3.46
C ASP A 30 7.59 -2.22 -4.84
N VAL A 31 8.16 -2.81 -5.90
CA VAL A 31 7.67 -2.63 -7.27
C VAL A 31 6.27 -3.24 -7.42
N CYS A 32 5.99 -4.35 -6.74
CA CYS A 32 4.66 -4.97 -6.74
C CYS A 32 3.62 -4.02 -6.13
N ALA A 33 3.91 -3.45 -4.96
CA ALA A 33 3.04 -2.45 -4.31
C ALA A 33 2.78 -1.26 -5.24
N PHE A 34 3.82 -0.71 -5.88
CA PHE A 34 3.66 0.45 -6.76
C PHE A 34 2.77 0.14 -7.96
N ILE A 35 2.94 -1.02 -8.59
CA ILE A 35 2.10 -1.45 -9.71
C ILE A 35 0.65 -1.67 -9.26
N MET A 36 0.43 -2.25 -8.07
CA MET A 36 -0.91 -2.47 -7.53
C MET A 36 -1.61 -1.14 -7.22
N LEU A 37 -0.91 -0.22 -6.55
CA LEU A 37 -1.43 1.10 -6.22
C LEU A 37 -1.76 1.92 -7.47
N ASP A 38 -0.88 1.93 -8.49
CA ASP A 38 -1.15 2.63 -9.76
C ASP A 38 -2.33 2.02 -10.53
N ARG A 39 -2.61 0.71 -10.39
CA ARG A 39 -3.80 0.10 -10.99
C ARG A 39 -5.09 0.49 -10.27
N LEU A 40 -5.07 0.54 -8.94
CA LEU A 40 -6.23 0.86 -8.11
C LEU A 40 -6.56 2.35 -8.16
N VAL A 41 -5.53 3.18 -7.96
CA VAL A 41 -5.63 4.63 -7.95
C VAL A 41 -4.61 5.18 -8.94
N PRO A 42 -4.91 5.15 -10.26
CA PRO A 42 -4.01 5.66 -11.28
C PRO A 42 -3.54 7.08 -10.97
N GLY A 43 -2.23 7.22 -10.88
CA GLY A 43 -1.57 8.47 -10.53
C GLY A 43 -1.74 9.55 -11.62
N GLY A 44 -1.46 10.80 -11.22
CA GLY A 44 -1.24 11.91 -12.14
C GLY A 44 0.20 11.96 -12.66
N LYS A 45 0.65 13.15 -13.11
CA LYS A 45 2.03 13.39 -13.60
C LYS A 45 3.10 13.47 -12.48
N ARG A 46 2.89 12.81 -11.34
CA ARG A 46 3.77 12.86 -10.17
C ARG A 46 4.34 11.48 -9.86
N ASP A 47 5.41 11.47 -9.07
CA ASP A 47 6.08 10.24 -8.64
C ASP A 47 5.27 9.55 -7.54
N MET A 48 5.36 8.21 -7.48
CA MET A 48 4.70 7.41 -6.44
C MET A 48 5.19 7.76 -5.03
N VAL A 49 6.48 8.07 -4.87
CA VAL A 49 7.09 8.44 -3.59
C VAL A 49 7.01 9.95 -3.41
N CYS A 50 6.30 10.42 -2.37
CA CYS A 50 6.12 11.85 -2.09
C CYS A 50 7.00 12.39 -0.96
N SER A 51 7.53 11.52 -0.11
CA SER A 51 8.43 11.87 0.99
C SER A 51 9.32 10.68 1.35
N ALA A 52 10.44 10.94 2.00
CA ALA A 52 11.35 9.94 2.54
C ALA A 52 12.06 10.45 3.80
N GLU A 53 12.28 9.57 4.76
CA GLU A 53 13.07 9.77 5.97
C GLU A 53 13.86 8.49 6.25
N HIS A 54 14.96 8.56 7.02
CA HIS A 54 15.80 7.43 7.47
C HIS A 54 15.65 6.13 6.66
N ASP A 55 14.72 5.26 7.07
CA ASP A 55 14.42 3.96 6.48
C ASP A 55 12.95 3.84 6.05
N GLU A 56 12.28 4.96 5.79
CA GLU A 56 10.85 5.03 5.46
C GLU A 56 10.59 5.93 4.24
N ILE A 57 9.58 5.54 3.45
CA ILE A 57 9.04 6.35 2.36
C ILE A 57 7.53 6.47 2.50
N TRP A 58 6.97 7.59 2.03
CA TRP A 58 5.52 7.80 1.93
C TRP A 58 5.06 7.88 0.49
N LEU A 59 3.84 7.41 0.23
CA LEU A 59 3.31 7.23 -1.12
C LEU A 59 2.23 8.27 -1.44
N ASP A 60 2.28 8.86 -2.64
CA ASP A 60 1.31 9.84 -3.16
C ASP A 60 0.00 9.15 -3.60
N ILE A 61 -0.74 8.57 -2.66
CA ILE A 61 -2.01 7.88 -2.92
C ILE A 61 -3.16 8.57 -2.21
N ASP A 62 -4.22 8.88 -2.97
CA ASP A 62 -5.47 9.41 -2.46
C ASP A 62 -6.25 8.29 -1.73
N LEU A 63 -6.24 8.34 -0.40
CA LEU A 63 -6.86 7.32 0.46
C LEU A 63 -8.37 7.21 0.27
N ASP A 64 -9.07 8.32 -0.02
CA ASP A 64 -10.52 8.29 -0.28
C ASP A 64 -10.82 7.53 -1.57
N LYS A 65 -10.01 7.74 -2.62
CA LYS A 65 -10.13 6.97 -3.87
C LYS A 65 -9.77 5.52 -3.67
N LEU A 66 -8.71 5.22 -2.92
CA LEU A 66 -8.32 3.86 -2.61
C LEU A 66 -9.45 3.13 -1.87
N ALA A 67 -10.01 3.75 -0.83
CA ALA A 67 -11.12 3.21 -0.05
C ALA A 67 -12.41 3.00 -0.87
N ALA A 68 -12.58 3.74 -1.98
CA ALA A 68 -13.73 3.59 -2.86
C ALA A 68 -13.62 2.39 -3.83
N VAL A 69 -12.40 1.93 -4.14
CA VAL A 69 -12.15 0.94 -5.21
C VAL A 69 -11.47 -0.35 -4.74
N ALA A 70 -10.69 -0.30 -3.66
CA ALA A 70 -9.96 -1.45 -3.15
C ALA A 70 -10.88 -2.45 -2.47
N SER A 71 -10.57 -3.74 -2.64
CA SER A 71 -11.09 -4.83 -1.83
C SER A 71 -10.20 -5.10 -0.61
N GLU A 72 -10.69 -5.87 0.36
CA GLU A 72 -9.83 -6.34 1.47
C GLU A 72 -8.66 -7.20 0.99
N GLU A 73 -8.82 -7.97 -0.10
CA GLU A 73 -7.76 -8.78 -0.68
C GLU A 73 -6.65 -7.90 -1.29
N ASP A 74 -7.01 -6.76 -1.90
CA ASP A 74 -6.05 -5.77 -2.37
C ASP A 74 -5.23 -5.20 -1.21
N ILE A 75 -5.90 -4.83 -0.11
CA ILE A 75 -5.21 -4.31 1.08
C ILE A 75 -4.31 -5.37 1.70
N LEU A 76 -4.78 -6.61 1.84
CA LEU A 76 -3.95 -7.72 2.32
C LEU A 76 -2.69 -7.92 1.45
N ALA A 77 -2.81 -7.85 0.13
CA ALA A 77 -1.66 -7.96 -0.77
C ALA A 77 -0.70 -6.76 -0.61
N LEU A 78 -1.20 -5.53 -0.43
CA LEU A 78 -0.38 -4.35 -0.17
C LEU A 78 0.37 -4.47 1.17
N VAL A 79 -0.30 -4.93 2.23
CA VAL A 79 0.30 -5.20 3.55
C VAL A 79 1.42 -6.22 3.44
N ARG A 80 1.20 -7.31 2.69
CA ARG A 80 2.22 -8.32 2.41
C ARG A 80 3.40 -7.78 1.59
N CYS A 81 3.18 -6.77 0.76
CA CYS A 81 4.27 -6.04 0.07
C CYS A 81 5.05 -5.10 1.00
N GLY A 82 4.59 -4.86 2.22
CA GLY A 82 5.22 -3.95 3.20
C GLY A 82 4.62 -2.55 3.22
N VAL A 83 3.42 -2.35 2.66
CA VAL A 83 2.68 -1.09 2.79
C VAL A 83 1.93 -1.08 4.12
N ARG A 84 2.00 0.04 4.84
CA ARG A 84 1.19 0.30 6.04
C ARG A 84 0.47 1.64 5.92
N LEU A 85 -0.58 1.80 6.71
CA LEU A 85 -1.21 3.09 6.93
C LEU A 85 -0.50 3.81 8.08
N ASP A 86 -0.03 5.01 7.80
CA ASP A 86 0.47 5.95 8.80
C ASP A 86 -0.70 6.83 9.27
N ASN A 87 -1.21 6.52 10.46
CA ASN A 87 -2.37 7.21 11.03
C ASN A 87 -2.03 8.62 11.52
N ASP A 88 -0.77 8.92 11.83
CA ASP A 88 -0.39 10.24 12.36
C ASP A 88 -0.50 11.33 11.29
N ILE A 89 -0.22 10.98 10.03
CA ILE A 89 -0.31 11.90 8.89
C ILE A 89 -1.30 11.48 7.80
N SER A 90 -2.08 10.40 8.03
CA SER A 90 -3.07 9.87 7.08
C SER A 90 -2.48 9.61 5.69
N SER A 91 -1.42 8.80 5.62
CA SER A 91 -0.70 8.47 4.38
C SER A 91 -0.29 7.00 4.33
N LEU A 92 0.00 6.47 3.15
CA LEU A 92 0.62 5.15 3.02
C LEU A 92 2.14 5.26 3.16
N ALA A 93 2.74 4.32 3.88
CA ALA A 93 4.18 4.27 4.10
C ALA A 93 4.77 2.86 3.87
N MET A 94 6.07 2.80 3.62
CA MET A 94 6.86 1.57 3.52
C MET A 94 8.19 1.74 4.26
N PHE A 95 8.76 0.67 4.81
CA PHE A 95 10.17 0.66 5.22
C PHE A 95 11.06 0.27 4.02
N VAL A 96 12.24 0.90 3.87
CA VAL A 96 13.19 0.71 2.76
C VAL A 96 14.59 0.30 3.21
#